data_AF-A0A1E2WKV1-F1
#
_entry.id   AF-A0A1E2WKV1-F1
#
_cell.length_a   1.000
_cell.length_b   1.000
_cell.length_c   1.000
_cell.angle_alpha   90.00
_cell.angle_beta   90.00
_cell.angle_gamma   90.00
#
_symmetry.space_group_name_H-M   'P 1'
#
loop_
_entity.id
_entity.type
_entity.pdbx_description
1 polymer ?
#
loop_
_entity_poly.entity_id
_entity_poly.type
_entity_poly.pdbx_seq_one_letter_code
_entity_poly.pdbx_strand_id
1 'polypeptide(L)'
;MPEALEIERHRAAIARPDISRPVRLAIEGSILNQDTTFFDYGCGYGGDVQRVKNLGYTSTGWDPYYYPDVPRTAADVVNLGYVLNVIEDSEERRQSLIQAWELTGKVLIVAAQILINAPSKTQLAYNDGIVTRRNTFQKYYEQQELKTYIDEVLNVDAVPIALGVYFVFRDEAEKESYKAIRFFSATSTPRVRIPTKRFEDYQEQLQPLMAFFTKRGRLPVKGELENEQELLSEFGNFRRAFGVVLQATDEAEWDAIAYRRSLDIQVYLALTHFDKRPAWQKLAPEMRHDIKAFFSSYEEACLVADQKLFSLGKPGVIQTACEKSKIGKHTRGALYVHVSVLAALDPVLRICEGCASRTIGRIDEATLIKYHTDKPQISYLSYPEFDTDPHPALKASIGIDLKTLFVTHRDYETRANPPILHRKETFVTSDYPGYEEFAKLTQQEQELGLLNSKSDIGTREGWEKCLAAYRVEIRGHQVYPIQES
;
A
#
# COMPACT_ATOMS: atom_id res chain seq x y z
N MET A 1 -2.86 41.08 -31.93
CA MET A 1 -2.87 40.20 -30.75
C MET A 1 -2.55 38.80 -31.25
N PRO A 2 -1.62 38.04 -30.65
CA PRO A 2 -1.46 36.64 -31.04
C PRO A 2 -2.77 35.93 -30.72
N GLU A 3 -3.32 35.15 -31.65
CA GLU A 3 -4.44 34.25 -31.38
C GLU A 3 -4.07 33.38 -30.17
N ALA A 4 -4.93 33.37 -29.15
CA ALA A 4 -4.78 32.46 -28.03
C ALA A 4 -4.79 31.04 -28.60
N LEU A 5 -3.75 30.26 -28.32
CA LEU A 5 -3.60 28.90 -28.82
C LEU A 5 -4.79 28.07 -28.30
N GLU A 6 -5.68 27.64 -29.18
CA GLU A 6 -6.89 26.89 -28.80
C GLU A 6 -6.49 25.48 -28.34
N ILE A 7 -6.74 25.16 -27.06
CA ILE A 7 -6.33 23.91 -26.44
C ILE A 7 -7.47 22.88 -26.51
N GLU A 8 -7.20 21.75 -27.17
CA GLU A 8 -8.17 20.69 -27.40
C GLU A 8 -8.18 19.66 -26.25
N ARG A 9 -8.47 20.11 -25.02
CA ARG A 9 -8.41 19.26 -23.80
C ARG A 9 -9.17 17.93 -23.87
N HIS A 10 -10.28 17.88 -24.61
CA HIS A 10 -11.08 16.66 -24.81
C HIS A 10 -10.27 15.50 -25.45
N ARG A 11 -9.18 15.79 -26.16
CA ARG A 11 -8.28 14.80 -26.78
C ARG A 11 -7.29 14.16 -25.80
N ALA A 12 -7.22 14.66 -24.57
CA ALA A 12 -6.40 14.06 -23.51
C ALA A 12 -7.08 12.82 -22.88
N ALA A 13 -8.39 12.62 -23.09
CA ALA A 13 -9.10 11.44 -22.62
C ALA A 13 -8.58 10.16 -23.31
N ILE A 14 -8.24 9.15 -22.52
CA ILE A 14 -7.68 7.88 -22.99
C ILE A 14 -8.71 6.77 -22.82
N ALA A 15 -9.02 6.07 -23.92
CA ALA A 15 -9.74 4.80 -23.85
C ALA A 15 -8.80 3.71 -23.32
N ARG A 16 -9.18 3.09 -22.21
CA ARG A 16 -8.44 1.98 -21.58
C ARG A 16 -9.38 0.80 -21.33
N PRO A 17 -8.89 -0.45 -21.40
CA PRO A 17 -9.71 -1.63 -21.12
C PRO A 17 -10.03 -1.74 -19.62
N ASP A 18 -9.08 -1.41 -18.75
CA ASP A 18 -9.18 -1.63 -17.31
C ASP A 18 -9.68 -0.42 -16.52
N ILE A 19 -10.14 -0.68 -15.29
CA ILE A 19 -10.44 0.37 -14.30
C ILE A 19 -9.18 1.21 -14.07
N SER A 20 -9.37 2.53 -14.00
CA SER A 20 -8.29 3.46 -13.73
C SER A 20 -7.59 3.21 -12.41
N ARG A 21 -6.30 3.56 -12.39
CA ARG A 21 -5.48 3.45 -11.19
C ARG A 21 -6.11 4.09 -9.94
N PRO A 22 -6.56 5.36 -9.94
CA PRO A 22 -7.18 5.96 -8.75
C PRO A 22 -8.45 5.24 -8.29
N VAL A 23 -9.31 4.81 -9.22
CA VAL A 23 -10.55 4.09 -8.87
C VAL A 23 -10.26 2.68 -8.36
N ARG A 24 -9.28 1.99 -8.95
CA ARG A 24 -8.84 0.66 -8.49
C ARG A 24 -8.32 0.72 -7.05
N LEU A 25 -7.48 1.70 -6.73
CA LEU A 25 -6.98 1.92 -5.38
C LEU A 25 -8.11 2.18 -4.36
N ALA A 26 -9.17 2.87 -4.78
CA ALA A 26 -10.34 3.09 -3.93
C ALA A 26 -11.13 1.80 -3.66
N ILE A 27 -11.22 0.91 -4.65
CA ILE A 27 -11.84 -0.41 -4.50
C ILE A 27 -11.00 -1.32 -3.60
N GLU A 28 -9.70 -1.42 -3.86
CA GLU A 28 -8.74 -2.20 -3.05
C GLU A 28 -8.72 -1.70 -1.60
N GLY A 29 -8.82 -0.39 -1.40
CA GLY A 29 -8.94 0.25 -0.09
C GLY A 29 -10.33 0.16 0.56
N SER A 30 -11.29 -0.52 -0.07
CA SER A 30 -12.70 -0.64 0.37
C SER A 30 -13.43 0.69 0.56
N ILE A 31 -12.92 1.79 0.01
CA ILE A 31 -13.56 3.11 -0.01
C ILE A 31 -14.74 3.09 -0.99
N LEU A 32 -14.52 2.47 -2.15
CA LEU A 32 -15.54 2.25 -3.17
C LEU A 32 -15.99 0.78 -3.15
N ASN A 33 -17.25 0.54 -2.81
CA ASN A 33 -17.84 -0.78 -2.68
C ASN A 33 -19.35 -0.72 -3.06
N GLN A 34 -20.09 -1.82 -2.88
CA GLN A 34 -21.51 -1.89 -3.24
C GLN A 34 -22.41 -1.00 -2.39
N ASP A 35 -21.97 -0.62 -1.19
CA ASP A 35 -22.71 0.22 -0.25
C ASP A 35 -22.42 1.72 -0.44
N THR A 36 -21.54 2.08 -1.38
CA THR A 36 -21.19 3.47 -1.69
C THR A 36 -21.61 3.87 -3.10
N THR A 37 -22.04 5.11 -3.24
CA THR A 37 -22.34 5.74 -4.54
C THR A 37 -21.08 6.38 -5.14
N PHE A 38 -20.92 6.28 -6.45
CA PHE A 38 -19.76 6.78 -7.20
C PHE A 38 -20.15 7.82 -8.26
N PHE A 39 -19.42 8.93 -8.28
CA PHE A 39 -19.53 9.96 -9.32
C PHE A 39 -18.15 10.29 -9.92
N ASP A 40 -18.01 10.18 -11.23
CA ASP A 40 -16.78 10.50 -11.97
C ASP A 40 -16.87 11.90 -12.59
N TYR A 41 -16.13 12.86 -12.03
CA TYR A 41 -16.08 14.25 -12.46
C TYR A 41 -15.01 14.42 -13.55
N GLY A 42 -15.43 14.66 -14.79
CA GLY A 42 -14.55 14.67 -15.96
C GLY A 42 -14.29 13.25 -16.48
N CYS A 43 -15.34 12.46 -16.65
CA CYS A 43 -15.24 11.02 -16.94
C CYS A 43 -14.73 10.66 -18.35
N GLY A 44 -14.51 11.66 -19.23
CA GLY A 44 -14.09 11.45 -20.61
C GLY A 44 -15.09 10.56 -21.35
N TYR A 45 -14.63 9.44 -21.90
CA TYR A 45 -15.49 8.45 -22.56
C TYR A 45 -16.41 7.65 -21.60
N GLY A 46 -16.31 7.85 -20.29
CA GLY A 46 -17.17 7.16 -19.30
C GLY A 46 -16.73 5.73 -18.97
N GLY A 47 -15.49 5.37 -19.27
CA GLY A 47 -15.00 3.99 -19.10
C GLY A 47 -15.01 3.51 -17.65
N ASP A 48 -14.58 4.35 -16.70
CA ASP A 48 -14.59 3.99 -15.28
C ASP A 48 -16.02 3.89 -14.75
N VAL A 49 -16.90 4.82 -15.15
CA VAL A 49 -18.34 4.78 -14.84
C VAL A 49 -18.96 3.43 -15.22
N GLN A 50 -18.73 2.98 -16.47
CA GLN A 50 -19.28 1.72 -16.96
C GLN A 50 -18.69 0.50 -16.25
N ARG A 51 -17.38 0.47 -16.00
CA ARG A 51 -16.74 -0.67 -15.33
C ARG A 51 -17.13 -0.80 -13.87
N VAL A 52 -17.21 0.32 -13.14
CA VAL A 52 -17.71 0.35 -11.77
C VAL A 52 -19.16 -0.12 -11.72
N LYS A 53 -20.00 0.28 -12.69
CA LYS A 53 -21.37 -0.21 -12.83
C LYS A 53 -21.42 -1.73 -13.09
N ASN A 54 -20.51 -2.26 -13.90
CA ASN A 54 -20.42 -3.71 -14.18
C ASN A 54 -20.01 -4.53 -12.94
N LEU A 55 -19.37 -3.91 -11.94
CA LEU A 55 -19.09 -4.53 -10.64
C LEU A 55 -20.32 -4.51 -9.69
N GLY A 56 -21.45 -3.95 -10.15
CA GLY A 56 -22.71 -3.86 -9.40
C GLY A 56 -22.83 -2.60 -8.54
N TYR A 57 -21.95 -1.61 -8.72
CA TYR A 57 -21.93 -0.42 -7.87
C TYR A 57 -22.79 0.69 -8.48
N THR A 58 -23.33 1.58 -7.64
CA THR A 58 -24.08 2.75 -8.12
C THR A 58 -23.10 3.78 -8.67
N SER A 59 -23.15 4.04 -9.98
CA SER A 59 -22.11 4.79 -10.69
C SER A 59 -22.70 5.73 -11.74
N THR A 60 -22.24 6.98 -11.72
CA THR A 60 -22.59 8.04 -12.68
C THR A 60 -21.36 8.90 -12.99
N GLY A 61 -21.41 9.73 -14.02
CA GLY A 61 -20.30 10.63 -14.32
C GLY A 61 -20.66 11.72 -15.30
N TRP A 62 -19.91 12.80 -15.27
CA TRP A 62 -20.09 13.99 -16.10
C TRP A 62 -18.79 14.33 -16.80
N ASP A 63 -18.88 14.85 -18.02
CA ASP A 63 -17.74 15.39 -18.75
C ASP A 63 -18.18 16.61 -19.55
N PRO A 64 -17.43 17.74 -19.54
CA PRO A 64 -17.84 18.95 -20.23
C PRO A 64 -17.95 18.81 -21.75
N TYR A 65 -17.33 17.78 -22.35
CA TYR A 65 -17.37 17.53 -23.79
C TYR A 65 -18.18 16.28 -24.14
N TYR A 66 -17.91 15.15 -23.51
CA TYR A 66 -18.51 13.86 -23.89
C TYR A 66 -19.90 13.63 -23.29
N TYR A 67 -20.18 14.21 -22.11
CA TYR A 67 -21.44 14.05 -21.40
C TYR A 67 -21.94 15.39 -20.79
N PRO A 68 -22.08 16.46 -21.59
CA PRO A 68 -22.36 17.81 -21.09
C PRO A 68 -23.75 17.94 -20.45
N ASP A 69 -24.71 17.15 -20.94
CA ASP A 69 -26.11 17.19 -20.51
C ASP A 69 -26.39 16.33 -19.26
N VAL A 70 -25.43 15.53 -18.81
CA VAL A 70 -25.58 14.73 -17.59
C VAL A 70 -25.45 15.66 -16.37
N PRO A 71 -26.40 15.63 -15.40
CA PRO A 71 -26.28 16.48 -14.24
C PRO A 71 -25.08 16.05 -13.37
N ARG A 72 -24.42 17.05 -12.77
CA ARG A 72 -23.45 16.82 -11.71
C ARG A 72 -24.19 16.47 -10.43
N THR A 73 -23.99 15.27 -9.90
CA THR A 73 -24.72 14.74 -8.74
C THR A 73 -23.78 14.43 -7.59
N ALA A 74 -24.26 14.63 -6.36
CA ALA A 74 -23.51 14.23 -5.18
C ALA A 74 -23.40 12.70 -5.08
N ALA A 75 -22.29 12.23 -4.53
CA ALA A 75 -22.02 10.81 -4.29
C ALA A 75 -21.11 10.61 -3.07
N ASP A 76 -21.15 9.44 -2.46
CA ASP A 76 -20.26 9.08 -1.34
C ASP A 76 -18.79 9.20 -1.77
N VAL A 77 -18.47 8.70 -2.97
CA VAL A 77 -17.13 8.73 -3.54
C VAL A 77 -17.16 9.51 -4.85
N VAL A 78 -16.43 10.63 -4.90
CA VAL A 78 -16.26 11.42 -6.13
C VAL A 78 -14.84 11.22 -6.65
N ASN A 79 -14.70 10.95 -7.94
CA ASN A 79 -13.39 10.87 -8.61
C ASN A 79 -13.14 12.12 -9.46
N LEU A 80 -12.03 12.81 -9.19
CA LEU A 80 -11.46 13.85 -10.03
C LEU A 80 -10.14 13.33 -10.61
N GLY A 81 -10.26 12.28 -11.44
CA GLY A 81 -9.14 11.50 -11.92
C GLY A 81 -8.52 12.09 -13.19
N TYR A 82 -7.30 12.60 -13.09
CA TYR A 82 -6.50 13.16 -14.19
C TYR A 82 -7.09 14.39 -14.89
N VAL A 83 -8.03 15.07 -14.23
CA VAL A 83 -8.68 16.30 -14.75
C VAL A 83 -7.83 17.53 -14.49
N LEU A 84 -7.26 17.67 -13.28
CA LEU A 84 -6.48 18.87 -12.92
C LEU A 84 -5.30 19.11 -13.86
N ASN A 85 -4.69 18.02 -14.35
CA ASN A 85 -3.53 18.12 -15.22
C ASN A 85 -3.84 18.49 -16.68
N VAL A 86 -5.11 18.53 -17.09
CA VAL A 86 -5.50 18.92 -18.46
C VAL A 86 -6.15 20.29 -18.55
N ILE A 87 -6.40 20.96 -17.41
CA ILE A 87 -6.95 22.31 -17.36
C ILE A 87 -5.81 23.33 -17.32
N GLU A 88 -5.71 24.15 -18.35
CA GLU A 88 -4.68 25.19 -18.55
C GLU A 88 -4.90 26.45 -17.71
N ASP A 89 -6.16 26.79 -17.42
CA ASP A 89 -6.54 27.96 -16.64
C ASP A 89 -6.51 27.62 -15.14
N SER A 90 -5.72 28.37 -14.38
CA SER A 90 -5.50 28.07 -12.96
C SER A 90 -6.74 28.28 -12.10
N GLU A 91 -7.61 29.24 -12.45
CA GLU A 91 -8.84 29.50 -11.70
C GLU A 91 -9.90 28.45 -12.04
N GLU A 92 -10.06 28.06 -13.31
CA GLU A 92 -10.94 26.96 -13.70
C GLU A 92 -10.51 25.65 -13.03
N ARG A 93 -9.19 25.39 -12.97
CA ARG A 93 -8.62 24.23 -12.28
C ARG A 93 -8.97 24.23 -10.79
N ARG A 94 -8.84 25.40 -10.14
CA ARG A 94 -9.20 25.60 -8.73
C ARG A 94 -10.69 25.38 -8.49
N GLN A 95 -11.54 25.96 -9.34
CA GLN A 95 -13.00 25.82 -9.23
C GLN A 95 -13.46 24.39 -9.48
N SER A 96 -12.84 23.67 -10.41
CA SER A 96 -13.14 22.26 -10.67
C SER A 96 -12.86 21.39 -9.44
N LEU A 97 -11.75 21.63 -8.74
CA LEU A 97 -11.42 20.93 -7.49
C LEU A 97 -12.46 21.21 -6.40
N ILE A 98 -12.86 22.48 -6.22
CA ILE A 98 -13.88 22.88 -5.24
C ILE A 98 -15.24 22.24 -5.56
N GLN A 99 -15.67 22.27 -6.82
CA GLN A 99 -16.96 21.70 -7.23
C GLN A 99 -17.00 20.18 -7.06
N ALA A 100 -15.90 19.48 -7.41
CA ALA A 100 -15.80 18.05 -7.14
C ALA A 100 -15.88 17.75 -5.63
N TRP A 101 -15.24 18.57 -4.81
CA TRP A 101 -15.35 18.46 -3.35
C TRP A 101 -16.77 18.69 -2.85
N GLU A 102 -17.47 19.71 -3.32
CA GLU A 102 -18.87 20.00 -2.95
C GLU A 102 -19.83 18.82 -3.20
N LEU A 103 -19.59 18.03 -4.25
CA LEU A 103 -20.37 16.84 -4.57
C LEU A 103 -20.00 15.61 -3.72
N THR A 104 -18.92 15.70 -2.93
CA THR A 104 -18.37 14.56 -2.18
C THR A 104 -19.06 14.39 -0.83
N GLY A 105 -19.68 13.23 -0.63
CA GLY A 105 -20.30 12.82 0.63
C GLY A 105 -19.33 12.22 1.65
N LYS A 106 -18.38 11.37 1.22
CA LYS A 106 -17.40 10.70 2.10
C LYS A 106 -15.96 10.94 1.66
N VAL A 107 -15.59 10.56 0.44
CA VAL A 107 -14.20 10.61 -0.03
C VAL A 107 -14.09 11.19 -1.45
N LEU A 108 -13.23 12.19 -1.61
CA LEU A 108 -12.83 12.72 -2.91
C LEU A 108 -11.50 12.07 -3.30
N ILE A 109 -11.47 11.45 -4.47
CA ILE A 109 -10.26 10.94 -5.10
C ILE A 109 -9.72 12.02 -6.02
N VAL A 110 -8.49 12.47 -5.78
CA VAL A 110 -7.80 13.42 -6.66
C VAL A 110 -6.60 12.72 -7.27
N ALA A 111 -6.52 12.70 -8.60
CA ALA A 111 -5.35 12.17 -9.29
C ALA A 111 -4.83 13.11 -10.37
N ALA A 112 -3.51 13.20 -10.49
CA ALA A 112 -2.85 13.95 -11.55
C ALA A 112 -1.51 13.30 -11.95
N GLN A 113 -0.98 13.68 -13.11
CA GLN A 113 0.32 13.16 -13.58
C GLN A 113 1.47 13.77 -12.76
N ILE A 114 2.36 12.91 -12.27
CA ILE A 114 3.57 13.32 -11.55
C ILE A 114 4.77 13.37 -12.50
N LEU A 115 5.61 14.38 -12.35
CA LEU A 115 6.89 14.47 -13.05
C LEU A 115 7.88 13.48 -12.42
N ILE A 116 8.21 12.41 -13.15
CA ILE A 116 9.18 11.40 -12.70
C ILE A 116 10.54 11.56 -13.42
N ASN A 117 10.55 12.20 -14.60
CA ASN A 117 11.74 12.57 -15.38
C ASN A 117 11.51 13.93 -16.04
N ALA A 118 12.56 14.74 -16.20
CA ALA A 118 12.46 16.02 -16.91
C ALA A 118 11.94 15.81 -18.34
N PRO A 119 11.03 16.67 -18.83
CA PRO A 119 10.48 16.52 -20.16
C PRO A 119 11.59 16.60 -21.22
N SER A 120 11.48 15.78 -22.27
CA SER A 120 12.40 15.86 -23.41
C SER A 120 12.38 17.29 -24.00
N LYS A 121 13.54 17.78 -24.48
CA LYS A 121 13.74 19.14 -25.04
C LYS A 121 12.81 19.56 -26.20
N THR A 122 11.83 18.73 -26.60
CA THR A 122 10.93 18.95 -27.75
C THR A 122 9.50 19.38 -27.38
N GLN A 123 9.20 19.67 -26.10
CA GLN A 123 7.88 20.11 -25.66
C GLN A 123 7.82 21.64 -25.48
N LEU A 124 6.75 22.28 -25.99
CA LEU A 124 6.55 23.72 -25.87
C LEU A 124 6.00 24.03 -24.48
N ALA A 125 6.74 24.81 -23.68
CA ALA A 125 6.24 25.29 -22.40
C ALA A 125 5.08 26.27 -22.60
N TYR A 126 4.00 26.10 -21.85
CA TYR A 126 2.81 26.96 -21.89
C TYR A 126 2.25 27.08 -20.47
N ASN A 127 2.14 28.30 -19.94
CA ASN A 127 1.85 28.56 -18.53
C ASN A 127 2.74 27.74 -17.58
N ASP A 128 2.12 26.94 -16.70
CA ASP A 128 2.77 26.05 -15.74
C ASP A 128 2.82 24.58 -16.19
N GLY A 129 2.63 24.34 -17.49
CA GLY A 129 2.65 23.01 -18.10
C GLY A 129 3.26 23.01 -19.50
N ILE A 130 2.92 21.98 -20.27
CA ILE A 130 3.37 21.80 -21.65
C ILE A 130 2.17 21.67 -22.60
N VAL A 131 2.36 22.07 -23.85
CA VAL A 131 1.44 21.70 -24.94
C VAL A 131 2.01 20.49 -25.67
N THR A 132 1.21 19.43 -25.78
CA THR A 132 1.60 18.21 -26.48
C THR A 132 1.46 18.37 -28.00
N ARG A 133 2.03 17.43 -28.77
CA ARG A 133 1.84 17.38 -30.25
C ARG A 133 0.38 17.22 -30.70
N ARG A 134 -0.53 16.90 -29.78
CA ARG A 134 -1.98 16.78 -30.04
C ARG A 134 -2.74 18.07 -29.68
N ASN A 135 -2.05 19.20 -29.47
CA ASN A 135 -2.63 20.46 -28.99
C ASN A 135 -3.41 20.32 -27.66
N THR A 136 -2.98 19.41 -26.78
CA THR A 136 -3.52 19.28 -25.42
C THR A 136 -2.58 19.91 -24.41
N PHE A 137 -3.13 20.55 -23.38
CA PHE A 137 -2.36 20.99 -22.21
C PHE A 137 -2.08 19.82 -21.28
N GLN A 138 -0.88 19.78 -20.70
CA GLN A 138 -0.51 18.82 -19.69
C GLN A 138 0.35 19.49 -18.62
N LYS A 139 -0.16 19.57 -17.39
CA LYS A 139 0.63 19.88 -16.20
C LYS A 139 1.18 18.60 -15.60
N TYR A 140 2.46 18.59 -15.30
CA TYR A 140 3.08 17.57 -14.47
C TYR A 140 3.38 18.17 -13.11
N TYR A 141 2.89 17.51 -12.07
CA TYR A 141 3.08 17.96 -10.71
C TYR A 141 4.29 17.28 -10.09
N GLU A 142 4.96 17.96 -9.17
CA GLU A 142 5.68 17.21 -8.13
C GLU A 142 4.67 16.65 -7.11
N GLN A 143 5.00 15.52 -6.48
CA GLN A 143 4.10 14.90 -5.50
C GLN A 143 3.74 15.88 -4.37
N GLN A 144 4.73 16.58 -3.81
CA GLN A 144 4.49 17.55 -2.74
C GLN A 144 3.71 18.77 -3.22
N GLU A 145 3.97 19.25 -4.45
CA GLU A 145 3.22 20.35 -5.07
C GLU A 145 1.72 20.00 -5.18
N LEU A 146 1.40 18.78 -5.63
CA LEU A 146 0.01 18.34 -5.74
C LEU A 146 -0.67 18.26 -4.38
N LYS A 147 0.00 17.72 -3.34
CA LYS A 147 -0.56 17.70 -1.97
C LYS A 147 -0.85 19.12 -1.48
N THR A 148 0.13 20.02 -1.56
CA THR A 148 -0.01 21.40 -1.10
C THR A 148 -1.14 22.11 -1.83
N TYR A 149 -1.25 21.93 -3.15
CA TYR A 149 -2.36 22.49 -3.93
C TYR A 149 -3.73 21.99 -3.43
N ILE A 150 -3.88 20.69 -3.18
CA ILE A 150 -5.14 20.12 -2.68
C ILE A 150 -5.46 20.64 -1.28
N ASP A 151 -4.48 20.57 -0.36
CA ASP A 151 -4.63 20.98 1.04
C ASP A 151 -5.02 22.46 1.14
N GLU A 152 -4.36 23.35 0.39
CA GLU A 152 -4.62 24.80 0.44
C GLU A 152 -5.95 25.18 -0.21
N VAL A 153 -6.31 24.59 -1.36
CA VAL A 153 -7.56 24.92 -2.06
C VAL A 153 -8.77 24.45 -1.27
N LEU A 154 -8.70 23.25 -0.67
CA LEU A 154 -9.83 22.65 0.05
C LEU A 154 -9.80 22.91 1.57
N ASN A 155 -8.69 23.43 2.10
CA ASN A 155 -8.41 23.58 3.53
C ASN A 155 -8.58 22.24 4.30
N VAL A 156 -7.88 21.23 3.81
CA VAL A 156 -7.93 19.83 4.29
C VAL A 156 -6.52 19.27 4.48
N ASP A 157 -6.44 18.05 5.02
CA ASP A 157 -5.22 17.24 5.00
C ASP A 157 -5.46 16.00 4.13
N ALA A 158 -5.04 16.08 2.87
CA ALA A 158 -5.18 15.02 1.89
C ALA A 158 -4.23 13.85 2.21
N VAL A 159 -4.75 12.62 2.12
CA VAL A 159 -4.01 11.39 2.40
C VAL A 159 -3.35 10.88 1.11
N PRO A 160 -2.01 10.81 1.02
CA PRO A 160 -1.34 10.21 -0.13
C PRO A 160 -1.55 8.70 -0.13
N ILE A 161 -2.07 8.20 -1.25
CA ILE A 161 -2.34 6.78 -1.46
C ILE A 161 -1.20 6.16 -2.25
N ALA A 162 -0.88 6.80 -3.38
CA ALA A 162 0.19 6.42 -4.27
C ALA A 162 0.71 7.66 -5.02
N LEU A 163 1.74 7.49 -5.87
CA LEU A 163 2.26 8.60 -6.68
C LEU A 163 1.14 9.22 -7.53
N GLY A 164 0.89 10.51 -7.32
CA GLY A 164 -0.14 11.28 -8.03
C GLY A 164 -1.58 10.96 -7.63
N VAL A 165 -1.82 10.23 -6.54
CA VAL A 165 -3.17 9.86 -6.09
C VAL A 165 -3.36 10.17 -4.61
N TYR A 166 -4.37 10.98 -4.32
CA TYR A 166 -4.75 11.42 -2.98
C TYR A 166 -6.21 11.13 -2.69
N PHE A 167 -6.50 10.72 -1.45
CA PHE A 167 -7.86 10.66 -0.93
C PHE A 167 -8.07 11.79 0.08
N VAL A 168 -9.19 12.50 -0.08
CA VAL A 168 -9.61 13.57 0.82
C VAL A 168 -10.90 13.12 1.51
N PHE A 169 -10.85 12.97 2.83
CA PHE A 169 -11.97 12.45 3.63
C PHE A 169 -12.79 13.60 4.20
N ARG A 170 -14.12 13.46 4.17
CA ARG A 170 -15.07 14.37 4.84
C ARG A 170 -15.05 14.20 6.35
N ASP A 171 -14.97 12.95 6.81
CA ASP A 171 -14.91 12.61 8.23
C ASP A 171 -13.47 12.31 8.68
N GLU A 172 -13.06 12.98 9.76
CA GLU A 172 -11.71 12.86 10.30
C GLU A 172 -11.48 11.49 10.98
N ALA A 173 -12.50 10.88 11.59
CA ALA A 173 -12.37 9.57 12.23
C ALA A 173 -12.28 8.45 11.18
N GLU A 174 -13.00 8.57 10.07
CA GLU A 174 -12.83 7.69 8.89
C GLU A 174 -11.43 7.82 8.31
N LYS A 175 -10.92 9.05 8.14
CA LYS A 175 -9.55 9.32 7.68
C LYS A 175 -8.51 8.60 8.55
N GLU A 176 -8.61 8.75 9.86
CA GLU A 176 -7.66 8.17 10.80
C GLU A 176 -7.79 6.65 10.91
N SER A 177 -9.02 6.11 10.82
CA SER A 177 -9.25 4.66 10.75
C SER A 177 -8.62 4.07 9.50
N TYR A 178 -8.80 4.72 8.35
CA TYR A 178 -8.18 4.32 7.09
C TYR A 178 -6.65 4.35 7.17
N LYS A 179 -6.06 5.42 7.73
CA LYS A 179 -4.61 5.52 7.94
C LYS A 179 -4.09 4.41 8.85
N ALA A 180 -4.77 4.10 9.95
CA ALA A 180 -4.33 3.09 10.90
C ALA A 180 -4.33 1.67 10.30
N ILE A 181 -5.40 1.29 9.60
CA ILE A 181 -5.56 -0.06 9.03
C ILE A 181 -4.42 -0.39 8.04
N ARG A 182 -3.89 0.60 7.30
CA ARG A 182 -2.74 0.41 6.39
C ARG A 182 -1.44 -0.03 7.07
N PHE A 183 -1.35 0.16 8.38
CA PHE A 183 -0.22 -0.28 9.20
C PHE A 183 -0.53 -1.55 9.98
N PHE A 184 -1.75 -2.07 9.97
CA PHE A 184 -2.11 -3.22 10.78
C PHE A 184 -1.66 -4.52 10.12
N SER A 185 -1.14 -5.42 10.94
CA SER A 185 -0.68 -6.73 10.47
C SER A 185 -1.85 -7.67 10.19
N ALA A 186 -1.75 -8.49 9.15
CA ALA A 186 -2.65 -9.65 9.04
C ALA A 186 -2.33 -10.64 10.18
N THR A 187 -3.36 -11.12 10.85
CA THR A 187 -3.25 -12.13 11.91
C THR A 187 -4.28 -13.22 11.67
N SER A 188 -3.88 -14.48 11.89
CA SER A 188 -4.77 -15.63 11.80
C SER A 188 -5.31 -15.98 13.18
N THR A 189 -6.56 -16.41 13.24
CA THR A 189 -7.15 -16.95 14.46
C THR A 189 -6.42 -18.23 14.87
N PRO A 190 -5.94 -18.34 16.12
CA PRO A 190 -5.29 -19.54 16.64
C PRO A 190 -6.13 -20.80 16.45
N ARG A 191 -5.47 -21.88 16.05
CA ARG A 191 -6.16 -23.16 15.80
C ARG A 191 -6.54 -23.84 17.11
N VAL A 192 -7.69 -24.50 17.11
CA VAL A 192 -8.10 -25.38 18.21
C VAL A 192 -7.18 -26.61 18.22
N ARG A 193 -6.46 -26.82 19.32
CA ARG A 193 -5.50 -27.92 19.48
C ARG A 193 -6.12 -29.10 20.23
N ILE A 194 -6.89 -28.80 21.27
CA ILE A 194 -7.55 -29.80 22.12
C ILE A 194 -9.01 -29.37 22.24
N PRO A 195 -9.91 -29.90 21.40
CA PRO A 195 -11.32 -29.58 21.55
C PRO A 195 -11.81 -30.20 22.87
N THR A 196 -12.10 -29.34 23.84
CA THR A 196 -12.78 -29.78 25.07
C THR A 196 -14.26 -29.89 24.74
N LYS A 197 -14.98 -30.85 25.35
CA LYS A 197 -16.44 -30.98 25.16
C LYS A 197 -17.15 -29.64 25.38
N ARG A 198 -16.70 -28.90 26.40
CA ARG A 198 -17.21 -27.56 26.69
C ARG A 198 -16.94 -26.58 25.55
N PHE A 199 -15.77 -26.58 24.92
CA PHE A 199 -15.52 -25.71 23.78
C PHE A 199 -16.35 -26.11 22.55
N GLU A 200 -16.47 -27.41 22.26
CA GLU A 200 -17.27 -27.93 21.14
C GLU A 200 -18.74 -27.50 21.27
N ASP A 201 -19.32 -27.60 22.47
CA ASP A 201 -20.71 -27.23 22.76
C ASP A 201 -21.02 -25.74 22.46
N TYR A 202 -20.01 -24.86 22.48
CA TYR A 202 -20.18 -23.40 22.28
C TYR A 202 -19.35 -22.83 21.12
N GLN A 203 -18.79 -23.67 20.25
CA GLN A 203 -17.84 -23.23 19.24
C GLN A 203 -18.41 -22.14 18.31
N GLU A 204 -19.64 -22.32 17.84
CA GLU A 204 -20.32 -21.36 16.96
C GLU A 204 -20.54 -20.00 17.66
N GLN A 205 -20.94 -20.02 18.93
CA GLN A 205 -21.15 -18.81 19.74
C GLN A 205 -19.84 -18.08 20.06
N LEU A 206 -18.75 -18.81 20.24
CA LEU A 206 -17.42 -18.25 20.56
C LEU A 206 -16.66 -17.76 19.32
N GLN A 207 -17.05 -18.17 18.11
CA GLN A 207 -16.36 -17.80 16.88
C GLN A 207 -16.31 -16.27 16.64
N PRO A 208 -17.39 -15.49 16.82
CA PRO A 208 -17.32 -14.03 16.72
C PRO A 208 -16.36 -13.40 17.74
N LEU A 209 -16.29 -13.94 18.97
CA LEU A 209 -15.36 -13.47 20.00
C LEU A 209 -13.90 -13.75 19.62
N MET A 210 -13.62 -14.94 19.07
CA MET A 210 -12.29 -15.31 18.56
C MET A 210 -11.86 -14.43 17.38
N ALA A 211 -12.77 -14.17 16.45
CA ALA A 211 -12.55 -13.28 15.31
C ALA A 211 -12.30 -11.83 15.77
N PHE A 212 -13.07 -11.34 16.75
CA PHE A 212 -12.87 -10.03 17.35
C PHE A 212 -11.47 -9.91 17.96
N PHE A 213 -11.06 -10.87 18.79
CA PHE A 213 -9.74 -10.85 19.40
C PHE A 213 -8.64 -10.95 18.35
N THR A 214 -8.81 -11.77 17.30
CA THR A 214 -7.84 -11.86 16.21
C THR A 214 -7.65 -10.51 15.51
N LYS A 215 -8.76 -9.77 15.30
CA LYS A 215 -8.75 -8.45 14.67
C LYS A 215 -8.18 -7.36 15.59
N ARG A 216 -8.49 -7.36 16.89
CA ARG A 216 -8.17 -6.24 17.80
C ARG A 216 -7.03 -6.50 18.79
N GLY A 217 -6.69 -7.77 19.03
CA GLY A 217 -5.69 -8.20 20.01
C GLY A 217 -6.10 -7.97 21.47
N ARG A 218 -7.39 -7.74 21.72
CA ARG A 218 -7.98 -7.55 23.05
C ARG A 218 -9.40 -8.09 23.08
N LEU A 219 -9.94 -8.26 24.27
CA LEU A 219 -11.36 -8.56 24.47
C LEU A 219 -12.25 -7.36 24.11
N PRO A 220 -13.49 -7.62 23.64
CA PRO A 220 -14.45 -6.56 23.36
C PRO A 220 -14.87 -5.84 24.64
N VAL A 221 -15.25 -4.58 24.49
CA VAL A 221 -16.04 -3.86 25.50
C VAL A 221 -17.50 -3.80 25.06
N LYS A 222 -18.37 -3.31 25.95
CA LYS A 222 -19.81 -3.25 25.72
C LYS A 222 -20.16 -2.55 24.40
N GLY A 223 -20.90 -3.23 23.54
CA GLY A 223 -21.39 -2.73 22.25
C GLY A 223 -20.47 -2.97 21.06
N GLU A 224 -19.33 -3.65 21.22
CA GLU A 224 -18.38 -3.94 20.13
C GLU A 224 -18.59 -5.30 19.46
N LEU A 225 -19.49 -6.14 19.99
CA LEU A 225 -19.73 -7.49 19.49
C LEU A 225 -21.23 -7.71 19.24
N GLU A 226 -21.58 -8.19 18.04
CA GLU A 226 -22.98 -8.35 17.61
C GLU A 226 -23.74 -9.37 18.48
N ASN A 227 -23.12 -10.50 18.81
CA ASN A 227 -23.70 -11.54 19.66
C ASN A 227 -23.39 -11.36 21.16
N GLU A 228 -23.14 -10.12 21.60
CA GLU A 228 -22.81 -9.79 23.00
C GLU A 228 -23.85 -10.33 23.99
N GLN A 229 -25.14 -10.13 23.73
CA GLN A 229 -26.19 -10.52 24.69
C GLN A 229 -26.23 -12.02 24.96
N GLU A 230 -26.11 -12.82 23.89
CA GLU A 230 -26.06 -14.28 23.97
C GLU A 230 -24.84 -14.74 24.77
N LEU A 231 -23.64 -14.26 24.41
CA LEU A 231 -22.40 -14.61 25.10
C LEU A 231 -22.42 -14.20 26.58
N LEU A 232 -22.92 -13.02 26.91
CA LEU A 232 -23.00 -12.57 28.29
C LEU A 232 -24.05 -13.33 29.10
N SER A 233 -25.13 -13.80 28.48
CA SER A 233 -26.15 -14.61 29.15
C SER A 233 -25.59 -15.98 29.57
N GLU A 234 -24.78 -16.60 28.72
CA GLU A 234 -24.22 -17.93 28.95
C GLU A 234 -22.98 -17.90 29.86
N PHE A 235 -22.04 -17.00 29.60
CA PHE A 235 -20.74 -16.97 30.27
C PHE A 235 -20.63 -15.90 31.37
N GLY A 236 -21.58 -14.97 31.44
CA GLY A 236 -21.60 -13.83 32.37
C GLY A 236 -20.68 -12.67 31.96
N ASN A 237 -19.51 -12.93 31.38
CA ASN A 237 -18.60 -11.90 30.85
C ASN A 237 -17.65 -12.45 29.77
N PHE A 238 -17.11 -11.54 28.95
CA PHE A 238 -16.17 -11.90 27.87
C PHE A 238 -14.91 -12.61 28.35
N ARG A 239 -14.38 -12.32 29.56
CA ARG A 239 -13.20 -13.01 30.09
C ARG A 239 -13.48 -14.48 30.36
N ARG A 240 -14.66 -14.81 30.89
CA ARG A 240 -15.09 -16.19 31.14
C ARG A 240 -15.34 -16.94 29.83
N ALA A 241 -15.99 -16.30 28.86
CA ALA A 241 -16.18 -16.86 27.52
C ALA A 241 -14.82 -17.17 26.86
N PHE A 242 -13.90 -16.21 26.89
CA PHE A 242 -12.56 -16.40 26.34
C PHE A 242 -11.72 -17.42 27.13
N GLY A 243 -11.97 -17.58 28.43
CA GLY A 243 -11.38 -18.67 29.22
C GLY A 243 -11.69 -20.06 28.66
N VAL A 244 -12.85 -20.26 28.04
CA VAL A 244 -13.18 -21.52 27.33
C VAL A 244 -12.38 -21.65 26.03
N VAL A 245 -12.18 -20.55 25.31
CA VAL A 245 -11.29 -20.51 24.12
C VAL A 245 -9.86 -20.92 24.49
N LEU A 246 -9.33 -20.38 25.59
CA LEU A 246 -7.97 -20.67 26.07
C LEU A 246 -7.79 -22.13 26.52
N GLN A 247 -8.86 -22.81 26.94
CA GLN A 247 -8.80 -24.25 27.26
C GLN A 247 -8.62 -25.12 26.02
N ALA A 248 -8.95 -24.60 24.83
CA ALA A 248 -8.94 -25.36 23.58
C ALA A 248 -7.87 -24.89 22.57
N THR A 249 -7.22 -23.75 22.83
CA THR A 249 -6.25 -23.09 21.94
C THR A 249 -4.93 -22.80 22.68
N ASP A 250 -3.91 -22.30 21.96
CA ASP A 250 -2.65 -21.88 22.58
C ASP A 250 -2.69 -20.40 22.98
N GLU A 251 -2.57 -20.14 24.29
CA GLU A 251 -2.52 -18.79 24.86
C GLU A 251 -1.39 -17.95 24.27
N ALA A 252 -0.22 -18.55 23.98
CA ALA A 252 0.91 -17.82 23.43
C ALA A 252 0.64 -17.26 22.02
N GLU A 253 -0.23 -17.90 21.24
CA GLU A 253 -0.64 -17.38 19.94
C GLU A 253 -1.55 -16.14 20.09
N TRP A 254 -2.42 -16.11 21.11
CA TRP A 254 -3.24 -14.95 21.42
C TRP A 254 -2.42 -13.78 21.96
N ASP A 255 -1.46 -14.04 22.84
CA ASP A 255 -0.51 -13.04 23.34
C ASP A 255 0.33 -12.46 22.19
N ALA A 256 0.75 -13.28 21.22
CA ALA A 256 1.45 -12.80 20.04
C ALA A 256 0.59 -11.86 19.18
N ILE A 257 -0.72 -12.13 19.06
CA ILE A 257 -1.68 -11.23 18.39
C ILE A 257 -1.80 -9.91 19.15
N ALA A 258 -1.99 -9.96 20.46
CA ALA A 258 -2.09 -8.78 21.32
C ALA A 258 -0.82 -7.91 21.23
N TYR A 259 0.35 -8.53 21.34
CA TYR A 259 1.63 -7.88 21.18
C TYR A 259 1.77 -7.23 19.80
N ARG A 260 1.45 -7.95 18.73
CA ARG A 260 1.51 -7.41 17.35
C ARG A 260 0.58 -6.22 17.14
N ARG A 261 -0.62 -6.26 17.71
CA ARG A 261 -1.56 -5.11 17.66
C ARG A 261 -1.03 -3.90 18.41
N SER A 262 -0.40 -4.10 19.56
CA SER A 262 0.28 -3.00 20.27
C SER A 262 1.38 -2.37 19.40
N LEU A 263 2.14 -3.18 18.64
CA LEU A 263 3.17 -2.68 17.74
C LEU A 263 2.58 -1.91 16.55
N ASP A 264 1.47 -2.40 15.98
CA ASP A 264 0.78 -1.74 14.87
C ASP A 264 0.28 -0.33 15.27
N ILE A 265 -0.27 -0.20 16.48
CA ILE A 265 -0.69 1.09 17.03
C ILE A 265 0.51 2.03 17.22
N GLN A 266 1.65 1.52 17.70
CA GLN A 266 2.87 2.33 17.83
C GLN A 266 3.36 2.84 16.47
N VAL A 267 3.32 2.00 15.42
CA VAL A 267 3.70 2.42 14.06
C VAL A 267 2.76 3.52 13.57
N TYR A 268 1.46 3.34 13.72
CA TYR A 268 0.47 4.35 13.33
C TYR A 268 0.66 5.68 14.09
N LEU A 269 0.81 5.64 15.42
CA LEU A 269 1.02 6.83 16.25
C LEU A 269 2.37 7.52 15.95
N ALA A 270 3.41 6.75 15.62
CA ALA A 270 4.69 7.29 15.22
C ALA A 270 4.58 8.06 13.89
N LEU A 271 3.88 7.49 12.90
CA LEU A 271 3.78 8.10 11.58
C LEU A 271 2.83 9.31 11.54
N THR A 272 1.86 9.39 12.45
CA THR A 272 1.00 10.58 12.63
C THR A 272 1.70 11.73 13.36
N HIS A 273 2.90 11.53 13.92
CA HIS A 273 3.68 12.59 14.57
C HIS A 273 4.21 13.65 13.59
N PHE A 274 4.44 13.27 12.32
CA PHE A 274 4.90 14.23 11.29
C PHE A 274 3.80 15.20 10.83
N ASP A 275 2.55 14.84 11.09
CA ASP A 275 1.39 15.69 10.91
C ASP A 275 0.93 16.21 12.28
N LYS A 276 -0.24 16.86 12.31
CA LYS A 276 -0.93 17.06 13.57
C LYS A 276 -1.57 15.73 14.00
N ARG A 277 -0.99 15.06 15.00
CA ARG A 277 -1.62 13.87 15.62
C ARG A 277 -3.10 14.14 15.90
N PRO A 278 -3.99 13.17 15.61
CA PRO A 278 -5.40 13.37 15.88
C PRO A 278 -5.63 13.59 17.36
N ALA A 279 -6.55 14.51 17.68
CA ALA A 279 -7.04 14.65 19.04
C ALA A 279 -7.75 13.36 19.45
N TRP A 280 -7.68 13.01 20.74
CA TRP A 280 -8.32 11.79 21.27
C TRP A 280 -9.77 11.58 20.81
N GLN A 281 -10.57 12.65 20.77
CA GLN A 281 -11.99 12.58 20.38
C GLN A 281 -12.23 12.40 18.88
N LYS A 282 -11.20 12.59 18.05
CA LYS A 282 -11.24 12.36 16.61
C LYS A 282 -10.87 10.93 16.23
N LEU A 283 -10.37 10.13 17.17
CA LEU A 283 -10.17 8.70 16.97
C LEU A 283 -11.49 7.95 17.07
N ALA A 284 -11.68 6.95 16.21
CA ALA A 284 -12.80 6.03 16.29
C ALA A 284 -12.89 5.40 17.71
N PRO A 285 -14.11 5.17 18.25
CA PRO A 285 -14.31 4.55 19.56
C PRO A 285 -13.46 3.29 19.79
N GLU A 286 -13.36 2.43 18.79
CA GLU A 286 -12.65 1.16 18.87
C GLU A 286 -11.14 1.38 18.98
N MET A 287 -10.57 2.35 18.25
CA MET A 287 -9.16 2.73 18.36
C MET A 287 -8.85 3.28 19.77
N ARG A 288 -9.78 4.05 20.35
CA ARG A 288 -9.65 4.55 21.73
C ARG A 288 -9.62 3.39 22.73
N HIS A 289 -10.47 2.38 22.55
CA HIS A 289 -10.45 1.18 23.38
C HIS A 289 -9.17 0.36 23.18
N ASP A 290 -8.71 0.22 21.93
CA ASP A 290 -7.45 -0.46 21.58
C ASP A 290 -6.27 0.21 22.33
N ILE A 291 -6.13 1.53 22.22
CA ILE A 291 -5.06 2.30 22.89
C ILE A 291 -5.11 2.12 24.41
N LYS A 292 -6.28 2.25 25.02
CA LYS A 292 -6.44 2.06 26.48
C LYS A 292 -6.06 0.65 26.93
N ALA A 293 -6.38 -0.36 26.14
CA ALA A 293 -6.09 -1.75 26.48
C ALA A 293 -4.58 -2.05 26.49
N PHE A 294 -3.80 -1.42 25.60
CA PHE A 294 -2.37 -1.72 25.45
C PHE A 294 -1.42 -0.75 26.15
N PHE A 295 -1.82 0.52 26.35
CA PHE A 295 -0.92 1.59 26.81
C PHE A 295 -1.45 2.38 28.01
N SER A 296 -2.58 1.99 28.60
CA SER A 296 -3.27 2.72 29.68
C SER A 296 -3.85 4.08 29.29
N SER A 297 -3.07 4.96 28.64
CA SER A 297 -3.44 6.31 28.21
C SER A 297 -2.98 6.61 26.77
N TYR A 298 -3.56 7.65 26.17
CA TYR A 298 -3.18 8.09 24.82
C TYR A 298 -1.78 8.71 24.81
N GLU A 299 -1.46 9.43 25.88
CA GLU A 299 -0.20 10.12 26.10
C GLU A 299 0.96 9.13 26.23
N GLU A 300 0.76 8.04 26.98
CA GLU A 300 1.75 6.94 27.08
C GLU A 300 1.97 6.26 25.73
N ALA A 301 0.89 5.98 24.99
CA ALA A 301 1.00 5.38 23.66
C ALA A 301 1.80 6.27 22.68
N CYS A 302 1.53 7.58 22.71
CA CYS A 302 2.25 8.58 21.94
C CYS A 302 3.74 8.63 22.31
N LEU A 303 4.06 8.64 23.61
CA LEU A 303 5.43 8.69 24.10
C LEU A 303 6.25 7.47 23.65
N VAL A 304 5.67 6.26 23.74
CA VAL A 304 6.34 5.03 23.27
C VAL A 304 6.57 5.08 21.75
N ALA A 305 5.57 5.55 20.99
CA ALA A 305 5.69 5.71 19.55
C ALA A 305 6.76 6.74 19.15
N ASP A 306 6.84 7.87 19.87
CA ASP A 306 7.84 8.92 19.66
C ASP A 306 9.26 8.44 19.93
N GLN A 307 9.46 7.68 21.00
CA GLN A 307 10.77 7.08 21.30
C GLN A 307 11.25 6.19 20.16
N LYS A 308 10.35 5.37 19.57
CA LYS A 308 10.66 4.58 18.39
C LYS A 308 10.97 5.46 17.19
N LEU A 309 10.13 6.44 16.88
CA LEU A 309 10.35 7.35 15.76
C LEU A 309 11.71 8.06 15.84
N PHE A 310 12.01 8.69 16.98
CA PHE A 310 13.27 9.41 17.16
C PHE A 310 14.49 8.49 17.19
N SER A 311 14.31 7.20 17.51
CA SER A 311 15.40 6.23 17.43
C SER A 311 15.91 6.02 16.00
N LEU A 312 15.08 6.25 14.96
CA LEU A 312 15.50 6.09 13.55
C LEU A 312 16.63 7.07 13.18
N GLY A 313 16.70 8.24 13.84
CA GLY A 313 17.77 9.21 13.62
C GLY A 313 19.10 8.83 14.24
N LYS A 314 19.14 7.80 15.10
CA LYS A 314 20.37 7.34 15.76
C LYS A 314 21.17 6.42 14.81
N PRO A 315 22.48 6.64 14.65
CA PRO A 315 23.32 5.76 13.83
C PRO A 315 23.21 4.30 14.24
N GLY A 316 23.15 3.38 13.27
CA GLY A 316 23.14 1.94 13.51
C GLY A 316 21.79 1.32 13.91
N VAL A 317 20.75 2.11 14.24
CA VAL A 317 19.44 1.55 14.63
C VAL A 317 18.77 0.77 13.50
N ILE A 318 18.67 1.36 12.30
CA ILE A 318 18.11 0.69 11.12
C ILE A 318 18.96 -0.51 10.72
N GLN A 319 20.30 -0.37 10.77
CA GLN A 319 21.22 -1.47 10.47
C GLN A 319 21.01 -2.64 11.43
N THR A 320 20.95 -2.40 12.73
CA THR A 320 20.72 -3.43 13.75
C THR A 320 19.38 -4.11 13.55
N ALA A 321 18.32 -3.35 13.23
CA ALA A 321 17.00 -3.91 12.94
C ALA A 321 17.03 -4.78 11.67
N CYS A 322 17.77 -4.36 10.64
CA CYS A 322 17.98 -5.16 9.43
C CYS A 322 18.73 -6.46 9.74
N GLU A 323 19.84 -6.40 10.47
CA GLU A 323 20.67 -7.55 10.84
C GLU A 323 19.92 -8.58 11.70
N LYS A 324 19.04 -8.11 12.60
CA LYS A 324 18.20 -8.99 13.43
C LYS A 324 16.98 -9.55 12.70
N SER A 325 16.64 -9.03 11.52
CA SER A 325 15.49 -9.51 10.78
C SER A 325 15.69 -10.96 10.36
N LYS A 326 14.73 -11.82 10.72
CA LYS A 326 14.70 -13.22 10.28
C LYS A 326 14.09 -13.38 8.88
N ILE A 327 13.42 -12.33 8.40
CA ILE A 327 12.74 -12.31 7.10
C ILE A 327 13.50 -11.33 6.20
N GLY A 328 13.74 -11.74 4.96
CA GLY A 328 14.44 -10.94 3.96
C GLY A 328 15.84 -11.45 3.62
N LYS A 329 16.31 -11.04 2.45
CA LYS A 329 17.65 -11.35 1.94
C LYS A 329 18.65 -10.29 2.38
N HIS A 330 19.63 -10.70 3.17
CA HIS A 330 20.75 -9.83 3.56
C HIS A 330 21.81 -9.77 2.47
N THR A 331 22.30 -8.57 2.23
CA THR A 331 23.49 -8.28 1.44
C THR A 331 24.43 -7.39 2.25
N ARG A 332 25.65 -7.15 1.75
CA ARG A 332 26.66 -6.35 2.47
C ARG A 332 26.16 -4.97 2.91
N GLY A 333 25.25 -4.34 2.17
CA GLY A 333 24.78 -2.97 2.44
C GLY A 333 23.26 -2.83 2.48
N ALA A 334 22.49 -3.92 2.51
CA ALA A 334 21.04 -3.82 2.49
C ALA A 334 20.32 -5.09 2.94
N LEU A 335 19.11 -4.89 3.45
CA LEU A 335 18.08 -5.91 3.61
C LEU A 335 17.01 -5.73 2.52
N TYR A 336 16.66 -6.81 1.85
CA TYR A 336 15.58 -6.85 0.86
C TYR A 336 14.44 -7.72 1.38
N VAL A 337 13.22 -7.22 1.29
CA VAL A 337 12.01 -7.92 1.72
C VAL A 337 10.92 -7.76 0.68
N HIS A 338 10.02 -8.73 0.58
CA HIS A 338 8.81 -8.58 -0.22
C HIS A 338 7.83 -7.63 0.48
N VAL A 339 7.04 -6.86 -0.28
CA VAL A 339 6.06 -5.91 0.30
C VAL A 339 5.04 -6.60 1.21
N SER A 340 4.71 -7.86 0.94
CA SER A 340 3.77 -8.66 1.75
C SER A 340 4.23 -8.90 3.19
N VAL A 341 5.54 -8.87 3.46
CA VAL A 341 6.08 -9.15 4.80
C VAL A 341 6.29 -7.89 5.64
N LEU A 342 6.01 -6.70 5.09
CA LEU A 342 6.28 -5.42 5.74
C LEU A 342 5.69 -5.37 7.16
N ALA A 343 4.44 -5.81 7.34
CA ALA A 343 3.79 -5.78 8.65
C ALA A 343 4.41 -6.74 9.68
N ALA A 344 5.12 -7.79 9.22
CA ALA A 344 5.81 -8.75 10.07
C ALA A 344 7.22 -8.28 10.51
N LEU A 345 7.73 -7.19 9.95
CA LEU A 345 9.05 -6.65 10.30
C LEU A 345 9.04 -5.94 11.65
N ASP A 346 10.25 -5.68 12.16
CA ASP A 346 10.45 -4.83 13.33
C ASP A 346 9.76 -3.46 13.14
N PRO A 347 9.06 -2.92 14.16
CA PRO A 347 8.40 -1.62 14.09
C PRO A 347 9.30 -0.49 13.60
N VAL A 348 10.61 -0.52 13.87
CA VAL A 348 11.56 0.49 13.38
C VAL A 348 11.67 0.46 11.86
N LEU A 349 11.71 -0.73 11.24
CA LEU A 349 11.75 -0.87 9.78
C LEU A 349 10.42 -0.46 9.14
N ARG A 350 9.31 -0.76 9.82
CA ARG A 350 7.97 -0.34 9.41
C ARG A 350 7.78 1.17 9.47
N ILE A 351 8.25 1.81 10.54
CA ILE A 351 8.26 3.28 10.65
C ILE A 351 9.19 3.88 9.59
N CYS A 352 10.36 3.27 9.33
CA CYS A 352 11.30 3.76 8.32
C CYS A 352 10.68 3.76 6.91
N GLU A 353 10.02 2.66 6.52
CA GLU A 353 9.24 2.62 5.28
C GLU A 353 8.10 3.63 5.30
N GLY A 354 7.35 3.69 6.39
CA GLY A 354 6.24 4.61 6.55
C GLY A 354 6.64 6.08 6.45
N CYS A 355 7.83 6.47 6.92
CA CYS A 355 8.36 7.82 6.74
C CYS A 355 8.52 8.17 5.26
N ALA A 356 8.87 7.18 4.43
CA ALA A 356 9.04 7.37 3.00
C ALA A 356 7.70 7.33 2.25
N SER A 357 6.87 6.32 2.51
CA SER A 357 5.58 6.14 1.82
C SER A 357 4.50 7.12 2.29
N ARG A 358 4.63 7.73 3.48
CA ARG A 358 3.81 8.88 3.88
C ARG A 358 3.98 10.05 2.92
N THR A 359 5.19 10.33 2.45
CA THR A 359 5.44 11.51 1.62
C THR A 359 4.92 11.29 0.19
N ILE A 360 5.12 10.08 -0.34
CA ILE A 360 4.87 9.81 -1.77
C ILE A 360 3.73 8.82 -2.07
N GLY A 361 3.06 8.30 -1.04
CA GLY A 361 2.19 7.13 -1.15
C GLY A 361 3.00 5.83 -1.23
N ARG A 362 2.32 4.69 -1.06
CA ARG A 362 2.98 3.40 -1.35
C ARG A 362 3.09 3.25 -2.86
N ILE A 363 4.16 2.61 -3.31
CA ILE A 363 4.37 2.36 -4.75
C ILE A 363 3.66 1.04 -5.07
N ASP A 364 2.55 1.13 -5.79
CA ASP A 364 1.66 0.01 -6.10
C ASP A 364 2.38 -1.15 -6.81
N GLU A 365 3.32 -0.83 -7.71
CA GLU A 365 4.08 -1.82 -8.49
C GLU A 365 5.32 -2.35 -7.75
N ALA A 366 5.55 -1.94 -6.50
CA ALA A 366 6.69 -2.40 -5.74
C ALA A 366 6.50 -3.86 -5.32
N THR A 367 7.43 -4.71 -5.72
CA THR A 367 7.51 -6.09 -5.27
C THR A 367 8.39 -6.19 -4.03
N LEU A 368 9.57 -5.56 -4.07
CA LEU A 368 10.54 -5.59 -2.97
C LEU A 368 10.80 -4.20 -2.40
N ILE A 369 11.01 -4.16 -1.09
CA ILE A 369 11.54 -3.03 -0.35
C ILE A 369 13.00 -3.32 -0.01
N LYS A 370 13.88 -2.39 -0.35
CA LYS A 370 15.31 -2.42 -0.05
C LYS A 370 15.61 -1.36 1.00
N TYR A 371 15.94 -1.82 2.21
CA TYR A 371 16.49 -1.00 3.28
C TYR A 371 18.01 -0.93 3.11
N HIS A 372 18.55 0.27 2.84
CA HIS A 372 19.99 0.45 2.77
C HIS A 372 20.53 0.60 4.19
N THR A 373 21.60 -0.13 4.52
CA THR A 373 22.26 -0.06 5.83
C THR A 373 23.49 0.86 5.81
N ASP A 374 23.96 1.24 4.62
CA ASP A 374 25.16 2.05 4.37
C ASP A 374 24.86 3.52 4.07
N LYS A 375 23.61 3.88 3.77
CA LYS A 375 23.16 5.24 3.46
C LYS A 375 21.69 5.47 3.85
N PRO A 376 21.27 6.73 4.10
CA PRO A 376 19.90 7.08 4.49
C PRO A 376 18.95 7.03 3.28
N GLN A 377 18.78 5.85 2.69
CA GLN A 377 17.95 5.64 1.52
C GLN A 377 17.07 4.40 1.73
N ILE A 378 15.86 4.45 1.19
CA ILE A 378 15.03 3.28 0.96
C ILE A 378 14.78 3.15 -0.54
N SER A 379 14.58 1.93 -1.05
CA SER A 379 14.22 1.74 -2.45
C SER A 379 13.12 0.72 -2.62
N TYR A 380 12.31 0.91 -3.64
CA TYR A 380 11.24 0.03 -4.06
C TYR A 380 11.60 -0.54 -5.43
N LEU A 381 11.49 -1.85 -5.58
CA LEU A 381 11.90 -2.57 -6.80
C LEU A 381 10.69 -3.31 -7.36
N SER A 382 10.43 -3.13 -8.65
CA SER A 382 9.33 -3.79 -9.36
C SER A 382 9.82 -5.01 -10.13
N TYR A 383 9.22 -6.15 -9.81
CA TYR A 383 9.38 -7.44 -10.48
C TYR A 383 7.97 -7.97 -10.76
N PRO A 384 7.30 -7.55 -11.85
CA PRO A 384 5.92 -7.95 -12.12
C PRO A 384 5.74 -9.47 -12.23
N GLU A 385 6.76 -10.16 -12.74
CA GLU A 385 6.80 -11.62 -12.89
C GLU A 385 7.39 -12.33 -11.66
N PHE A 386 7.35 -11.69 -10.48
CA PHE A 386 7.96 -12.24 -9.26
C PHE A 386 7.47 -13.64 -8.93
N ASP A 387 6.20 -13.93 -9.13
CA ASP A 387 5.64 -15.25 -8.82
C ASP A 387 5.92 -16.26 -9.93
N THR A 388 5.80 -15.85 -11.19
CA THR A 388 5.76 -16.74 -12.35
C THR A 388 7.13 -17.03 -12.97
N ASP A 389 8.05 -16.06 -13.02
CA ASP A 389 9.42 -16.29 -13.49
C ASP A 389 10.27 -16.84 -12.31
N PRO A 390 11.03 -17.93 -12.48
CA PRO A 390 12.00 -18.38 -11.47
C PRO A 390 13.06 -17.33 -11.13
N HIS A 391 13.47 -16.53 -12.13
CA HIS A 391 14.50 -15.49 -12.01
C HIS A 391 14.02 -14.17 -12.64
N PRO A 392 13.02 -13.51 -12.04
CA PRO A 392 12.37 -12.34 -12.63
C PRO A 392 13.38 -11.21 -12.83
N ALA A 393 13.26 -10.52 -13.96
CA ALA A 393 14.05 -9.34 -14.29
C ALA A 393 13.51 -8.10 -13.56
N LEU A 394 14.41 -7.24 -13.10
CA LEU A 394 14.03 -5.94 -12.55
C LEU A 394 13.43 -5.09 -13.67
N LYS A 395 12.18 -4.66 -13.50
CA LYS A 395 11.51 -3.75 -14.44
C LYS A 395 11.83 -2.29 -14.13
N ALA A 396 11.70 -1.90 -12.87
CA ALA A 396 11.90 -0.52 -12.43
C ALA A 396 12.37 -0.45 -10.98
N SER A 397 13.07 0.64 -10.64
CA SER A 397 13.42 0.95 -9.25
C SER A 397 13.13 2.40 -8.92
N ILE A 398 12.60 2.63 -7.72
CA ILE A 398 12.44 3.95 -7.13
C ILE A 398 13.29 4.02 -5.87
N GLY A 399 14.21 4.99 -5.79
CA GLY A 399 14.99 5.27 -4.59
C GLY A 399 14.56 6.58 -3.95
N ILE A 400 14.44 6.60 -2.63
CA ILE A 400 14.05 7.79 -1.86
C ILE A 400 15.14 8.10 -0.85
N ASP A 401 15.73 9.28 -0.96
CA ASP A 401 16.62 9.80 0.08
C ASP A 401 15.77 10.20 1.30
N LEU A 402 16.06 9.61 2.47
CA LEU A 402 15.26 9.82 3.67
C LEU A 402 15.49 11.20 4.33
N LYS A 403 16.52 11.95 3.91
CA LYS A 403 16.79 13.31 4.39
C LYS A 403 16.17 14.37 3.51
N THR A 404 16.34 14.25 2.20
CA THR A 404 15.87 15.25 1.24
C THR A 404 14.50 14.92 0.66
N LEU A 405 14.01 13.69 0.86
CA LEU A 405 12.81 13.14 0.23
C LEU A 405 12.88 13.12 -1.30
N PHE A 406 14.07 13.31 -1.87
CA PHE A 406 14.27 13.28 -3.31
C PHE A 406 14.05 11.88 -3.86
N VAL A 407 13.23 11.78 -4.91
CA VAL A 407 12.84 10.53 -5.55
C VAL A 407 13.67 10.34 -6.82
N THR A 408 14.33 9.20 -6.93
CA THR A 408 15.04 8.78 -8.15
C THR A 408 14.34 7.58 -8.76
N HIS A 409 13.92 7.68 -10.01
CA HIS A 409 13.38 6.55 -10.77
C HIS A 409 14.40 6.02 -11.78
N ARG A 410 14.41 4.71 -11.98
CA ARG A 410 15.21 4.05 -13.03
C ARG A 410 14.37 2.96 -13.68
N ASP A 411 14.31 3.02 -15.00
CA ASP A 411 13.66 2.04 -15.86
C ASP A 411 14.70 1.05 -16.38
N TYR A 412 14.35 -0.24 -16.36
CA TYR A 412 15.17 -1.35 -16.82
C TYR A 412 14.47 -2.19 -17.90
N GLU A 413 13.24 -1.87 -18.31
CA GLU A 413 12.41 -2.68 -19.22
C GLU A 413 13.07 -2.88 -20.59
N THR A 414 13.77 -1.85 -21.09
CA THR A 414 14.47 -1.90 -22.38
C THR A 414 15.92 -2.36 -22.29
N ARG A 415 16.39 -2.76 -21.09
CA ARG A 415 17.78 -3.15 -20.87
C ARG A 415 18.01 -4.57 -21.38
N ALA A 416 18.90 -4.73 -22.36
CA ALA A 416 19.22 -6.04 -22.95
C ALA A 416 19.69 -7.08 -21.93
N ASN A 417 20.47 -6.66 -20.93
CA ASN A 417 20.94 -7.52 -19.85
C ASN A 417 20.49 -6.96 -18.48
N PRO A 418 19.25 -7.22 -18.06
CA PRO A 418 18.71 -6.68 -16.82
C PRO A 418 19.22 -7.45 -15.58
N PRO A 419 19.27 -6.81 -14.41
CA PRO A 419 19.44 -7.53 -13.15
C PRO A 419 18.28 -8.50 -12.91
N ILE A 420 18.57 -9.69 -12.36
CA ILE A 420 17.55 -10.70 -12.04
C ILE A 420 17.58 -11.11 -10.57
N LEU A 421 16.46 -11.59 -10.04
CA LEU A 421 16.39 -12.13 -8.69
C LEU A 421 16.76 -13.61 -8.65
N HIS A 422 17.35 -13.99 -7.53
CA HIS A 422 17.58 -15.39 -7.13
C HIS A 422 17.14 -15.53 -5.69
N ARG A 423 16.87 -16.77 -5.27
CA ARG A 423 16.52 -17.11 -3.90
C ARG A 423 15.27 -16.40 -3.40
N LYS A 424 14.18 -16.54 -4.15
CA LYS A 424 12.93 -15.83 -3.88
C LYS A 424 12.34 -16.18 -2.51
N GLU A 425 12.59 -17.38 -2.01
CA GLU A 425 12.17 -17.86 -0.69
C GLU A 425 12.69 -16.99 0.46
N THR A 426 13.81 -16.29 0.25
CA THR A 426 14.38 -15.42 1.30
C THR A 426 13.63 -14.11 1.49
N PHE A 427 12.86 -13.64 0.50
CA PHE A 427 12.18 -12.34 0.57
C PHE A 427 10.81 -12.41 1.24
N VAL A 428 10.23 -13.61 1.34
CA VAL A 428 8.85 -13.87 1.78
C VAL A 428 8.83 -14.73 3.06
N THR A 429 7.66 -14.87 3.68
CA THR A 429 7.41 -15.78 4.81
C THR A 429 6.99 -17.17 4.32
N SER A 430 7.03 -18.17 5.20
CA SER A 430 6.71 -19.57 4.87
C SER A 430 5.24 -19.82 4.49
N ASP A 431 4.35 -18.91 4.86
CA ASP A 431 2.93 -18.94 4.50
C ASP A 431 2.63 -18.26 3.14
N TYR A 432 3.64 -17.73 2.47
CA TYR A 432 3.48 -17.17 1.14
C TYR A 432 3.14 -18.27 0.12
N PRO A 433 2.13 -18.09 -0.76
CA PRO A 433 1.65 -19.16 -1.66
C PRO A 433 2.72 -19.86 -2.50
N GLY A 434 3.74 -19.12 -2.97
CA GLY A 434 4.86 -19.67 -3.75
C GLY A 434 6.08 -20.13 -2.95
N TYR A 435 6.05 -20.08 -1.60
CA TYR A 435 7.24 -20.29 -0.77
C TYR A 435 7.94 -21.63 -1.02
N GLU A 436 7.19 -22.74 -0.93
CA GLU A 436 7.73 -24.09 -1.05
C GLU A 436 8.36 -24.35 -2.43
N GLU A 437 7.73 -23.81 -3.49
CA GLU A 437 8.24 -23.91 -4.85
C GLU A 437 9.57 -23.13 -5.00
N PHE A 438 9.64 -21.92 -4.46
CA PHE A 438 10.87 -21.11 -4.49
C PHE A 438 11.99 -21.75 -3.67
N ALA A 439 11.67 -22.31 -2.51
CA ALA A 439 12.63 -22.97 -1.63
C ALA A 439 13.22 -24.22 -2.30
N LYS A 440 12.37 -25.03 -2.94
CA LYS A 440 12.79 -26.21 -3.68
C LYS A 440 13.70 -25.87 -4.86
N LEU A 441 13.36 -24.84 -5.64
CA LEU A 441 14.23 -24.36 -6.72
C LEU A 441 15.60 -23.96 -6.19
N THR A 442 15.64 -23.12 -5.15
CA THR A 442 16.89 -22.69 -4.53
C THR A 442 17.72 -23.87 -4.03
N GLN A 443 17.09 -24.89 -3.44
CA GLN A 443 17.79 -26.09 -2.99
C GLN A 443 18.47 -26.82 -4.17
N GLN A 444 17.75 -27.03 -5.28
CA GLN A 444 18.32 -27.66 -6.47
C GLN A 444 19.51 -26.87 -7.04
N GLU A 445 19.40 -25.55 -7.09
CA GLU A 445 20.47 -24.66 -7.56
C GLU A 445 21.70 -24.67 -6.65
N GLN A 446 21.49 -24.79 -5.34
CA GLN A 446 22.56 -24.90 -4.35
C GLN A 446 23.29 -26.24 -4.45
N GLU A 447 22.54 -27.34 -4.56
CA GLU A 447 23.10 -28.70 -4.70
C GLU A 447 23.95 -28.83 -5.97
N LEU A 448 23.54 -28.16 -7.07
CA LEU A 448 24.30 -28.10 -8.31
C LEU A 448 25.44 -27.06 -8.29
N GLY A 449 25.50 -26.20 -7.28
CA GLY A 449 26.53 -25.16 -7.14
C GLY A 449 26.33 -23.93 -8.03
N LEU A 450 25.15 -23.75 -8.63
CA LEU A 450 24.84 -22.61 -9.52
C LEU A 450 24.93 -21.26 -8.80
N LEU A 451 24.71 -21.24 -7.48
CA LEU A 451 24.70 -20.03 -6.67
C LEU A 451 26.06 -19.64 -6.06
N ASN A 452 27.14 -20.35 -6.41
CA ASN A 452 28.47 -20.13 -5.82
C ASN A 452 29.12 -18.82 -6.30
N SER A 453 28.99 -18.48 -7.59
CA SER A 453 29.60 -17.30 -8.21
C SER A 453 28.65 -16.09 -8.19
N LYS A 454 28.37 -15.56 -6.99
CA LYS A 454 27.35 -14.51 -6.76
C LYS A 454 27.53 -13.22 -7.58
N SER A 455 28.75 -12.86 -7.98
CA SER A 455 29.00 -11.65 -8.78
C SER A 455 28.59 -11.81 -10.24
N ASP A 456 28.61 -13.04 -10.75
CA ASP A 456 28.54 -13.30 -12.19
C ASP A 456 27.11 -13.63 -12.63
N ILE A 457 26.29 -14.13 -11.69
CA ILE A 457 24.90 -14.55 -11.95
C ILE A 457 23.87 -13.43 -11.83
N GLY A 458 24.23 -12.24 -11.34
CA GLY A 458 23.27 -11.19 -11.01
C GLY A 458 22.51 -10.57 -12.19
N THR A 459 22.81 -10.96 -13.42
CA THR A 459 22.22 -10.44 -14.66
C THR A 459 21.73 -11.59 -15.55
N ARG A 460 20.75 -11.34 -16.43
CA ARG A 460 20.15 -12.38 -17.28
C ARG A 460 21.20 -13.15 -18.09
N GLU A 461 22.07 -12.45 -18.81
CA GLU A 461 23.13 -13.11 -19.61
C GLU A 461 24.13 -13.87 -18.74
N GLY A 462 24.43 -13.34 -17.55
CA GLY A 462 25.33 -13.98 -16.59
C GLY A 462 24.75 -15.30 -16.08
N TRP A 463 23.45 -15.32 -15.80
CA TRP A 463 22.73 -16.51 -15.38
C TRP A 463 22.60 -17.55 -16.50
N GLU A 464 22.28 -17.13 -17.72
CA GLU A 464 22.22 -18.03 -18.88
C GLU A 464 23.57 -18.71 -19.16
N LYS A 465 24.67 -17.97 -19.04
CA LYS A 465 26.03 -18.53 -19.13
C LYS A 465 26.32 -19.55 -18.03
N CYS A 466 25.84 -19.29 -16.81
CA CYS A 466 25.96 -20.24 -15.70
C CYS A 466 25.19 -21.53 -16.00
N LEU A 467 23.91 -21.45 -16.38
CA LEU A 467 23.09 -22.60 -16.74
C LEU A 467 23.73 -23.43 -17.87
N ALA A 468 24.22 -22.77 -18.92
CA ALA A 468 24.91 -23.41 -20.04
C ALA A 468 26.20 -24.13 -19.60
N ALA A 469 27.01 -23.52 -18.73
CA ALA A 469 28.24 -24.12 -18.21
C ALA A 469 27.98 -25.42 -17.41
N TYR A 470 26.84 -25.48 -16.71
CA TYR A 470 26.40 -26.64 -15.94
C TYR A 470 25.50 -27.60 -16.74
N ARG A 471 25.22 -27.30 -18.01
CA ARG A 471 24.36 -28.09 -18.91
C ARG A 471 22.97 -28.36 -18.33
N VAL A 472 22.39 -27.35 -17.70
CA VAL A 472 21.05 -27.40 -17.12
C VAL A 472 20.18 -26.28 -17.67
N GLU A 473 18.87 -26.46 -17.59
CA GLU A 473 17.87 -25.45 -17.88
C GLU A 473 16.85 -25.39 -16.75
N ILE A 474 16.08 -24.30 -16.69
CA ILE A 474 15.00 -24.13 -15.70
C ILE A 474 13.68 -24.11 -16.45
N ARG A 475 12.75 -24.99 -16.06
CA ARG A 475 11.39 -25.03 -16.60
C ARG A 475 10.41 -24.87 -15.44
N GLY A 476 9.62 -23.80 -15.45
CA GLY A 476 8.90 -23.36 -14.25
C GLY A 476 9.90 -23.06 -13.14
N HIS A 477 9.74 -23.66 -11.96
CA HIS A 477 10.66 -23.52 -10.83
C HIS A 477 11.38 -24.82 -10.52
N GLN A 478 11.82 -25.54 -11.55
CA GLN A 478 12.61 -26.77 -11.41
C GLN A 478 13.78 -26.79 -12.39
N VAL A 479 14.92 -27.31 -11.92
CA VAL A 479 16.13 -27.49 -12.71
C VAL A 479 16.11 -28.84 -13.42
N TYR A 480 16.42 -28.86 -14.71
CA TYR A 480 16.50 -30.06 -15.56
C TYR A 480 17.85 -30.15 -16.26
N PRO A 481 18.45 -31.34 -16.40
CA PRO A 481 19.62 -31.53 -17.25
C PRO A 481 19.23 -31.40 -18.72
N ILE A 482 20.07 -30.73 -19.51
CA ILE A 482 19.93 -30.69 -20.97
C ILE A 482 20.51 -32.01 -21.50
N GLN A 483 19.66 -32.91 -22.00
CA GLN A 483 20.10 -34.11 -22.70
C GLN A 483 20.54 -33.75 -24.12
N GLU A 484 21.76 -34.14 -24.50
CA GLU A 484 22.21 -34.06 -25.90
C GLU A 484 21.38 -35.04 -26.73
N SER A 485 20.73 -34.54 -27.79
CA SER A 485 20.10 -35.33 -28.84
C SER A 485 21.11 -35.85 -29.85
#